data_AF-A0A6D2ILF6-F1
#
_entry.id   AF-A0A6D2ILF6-F1
#
_cell.length_a   1.000
_cell.length_b   1.000
_cell.length_c   1.000
_cell.angle_alpha   90.00
_cell.angle_beta   90.00
_cell.angle_gamma   90.00
#
_symmetry.space_group_name_H-M   'P 1'
#
loop_
_entity.id
_entity.type
_entity.pdbx_description
1 polymer ?
#
loop_
_entity_poly.entity_id
_entity_poly.type
_entity_poly.pdbx_seq_one_letter_code
_entity_poly.pdbx_strand_id
1 'polypeptide(L)'
;MGPTPEFAKDLKVADLLLPQSRGWNEDLINTLLPCYKEEILCIVPGSFDTEDCLAWLPQMTGEYSVKTGYYAARDRAPSDLIPAVNNNFNWISEVWGGNFAPKLKIFLWKAVQGALPVGENLAIRGIVHQATCIHCGQAETTLHIFFLYEFAQEVWRLAPFRNQFTSGTLTNIKAGIKILNVAVSLPPTGIGAGTLAPWIMWSIWMSRNNKIFNNRRFNVQETLNLASIRGHGNGKRLKRRHRSAP
;
A
#
# COMPACT_ATOMS: atom_id res chain seq x y z
N MET A 1 7.49 37.95 8.31
CA MET A 1 8.72 38.37 9.01
C MET A 1 9.60 39.13 8.02
N GLY A 2 10.16 40.27 8.44
CA GLY A 2 11.19 40.98 7.66
C GLY A 2 12.55 40.27 7.72
N PRO A 3 13.57 40.76 7.01
CA PRO A 3 14.92 40.21 7.12
C PRO A 3 15.42 40.30 8.57
N THR A 4 16.10 39.24 9.03
CA THR A 4 16.69 39.18 10.37
C THR A 4 17.64 40.37 10.57
N PRO A 5 17.48 41.17 11.63
CA PRO A 5 18.41 42.25 11.95
C PRO A 5 19.84 41.74 12.08
N GLU A 6 20.84 42.54 11.68
CA GLU A 6 22.25 42.12 11.65
C GLU A 6 22.76 41.61 13.00
N PHE A 7 22.31 42.22 14.10
CA PHE A 7 22.64 41.80 15.47
C PHE A 7 22.02 40.46 15.89
N ALA A 8 20.99 39.99 15.20
CA ALA A 8 20.26 38.77 15.52
C ALA A 8 20.68 37.56 14.66
N LYS A 9 21.74 37.71 13.85
CA LYS A 9 22.18 36.69 12.89
C LYS A 9 22.71 35.41 13.55
N ASP A 10 23.37 35.54 14.69
CA ASP A 10 23.99 34.44 15.44
C ASP A 10 23.28 34.16 16.78
N LEU A 11 22.05 34.65 16.91
CA LEU A 11 21.28 34.58 18.16
C LEU A 11 20.88 33.14 18.48
N LYS A 12 21.19 32.68 19.70
CA LYS A 12 20.82 31.36 20.21
C LYS A 12 19.57 31.47 21.08
N VAL A 13 18.93 30.33 21.34
CA VAL A 13 17.79 30.25 22.27
C VAL A 13 18.17 30.75 23.66
N ALA A 14 19.41 30.50 24.10
CA ALA A 14 19.92 30.99 25.39
C ALA A 14 19.93 32.53 25.48
N ASP A 15 20.11 33.24 24.37
CA ASP A 15 20.14 34.71 24.32
C ASP A 15 18.72 35.31 24.43
N LEU A 16 17.68 34.48 24.28
CA LEU A 16 16.27 34.86 24.50
C LEU A 16 15.83 34.67 25.96
N LEU A 17 16.72 34.16 26.83
CA LEU A 17 16.47 34.01 28.26
C LEU A 17 17.00 35.23 29.03
N LEU A 18 16.41 35.51 30.18
CA LEU A 18 16.89 36.58 31.06
C LEU A 18 18.25 36.19 31.70
N PRO A 19 19.23 37.10 31.83
CA PRO A 19 20.58 36.74 32.32
C PRO A 19 20.65 36.24 33.77
N GLN A 20 19.62 36.49 34.59
CA GLN A 20 19.58 36.18 36.03
C GLN A 20 18.38 35.32 36.43
N SER A 21 17.44 35.11 35.51
CA SER A 21 16.33 34.18 35.67
C SER A 21 16.28 33.34 34.40
N ARG A 22 16.17 32.02 34.50
CA ARG A 22 15.95 31.16 33.32
C ARG A 22 14.53 31.32 32.73
N GLY A 23 13.92 32.49 32.90
CA GLY A 23 12.66 32.86 32.26
C GLY A 23 12.92 33.47 30.89
N TRP A 24 11.90 33.41 30.04
CA TRP A 24 11.93 34.06 28.73
C TRP A 24 11.97 35.57 28.83
N ASN A 25 12.77 36.22 27.98
CA ASN A 25 12.73 37.66 27.77
C ASN A 25 11.59 37.99 26.80
N GLU A 26 10.39 38.18 27.34
CA GLU A 26 9.18 38.40 26.55
C GLU A 26 9.27 39.61 25.61
N ASP A 27 9.90 40.70 26.04
CA ASP A 27 10.05 41.92 25.25
C ASP A 27 10.94 41.68 24.02
N LEU A 28 12.03 40.93 24.21
CA LEU A 28 12.94 40.56 23.13
C LEU A 28 12.27 39.60 22.14
N ILE A 29 11.53 38.60 22.64
CA ILE A 29 10.77 37.66 21.81
C ILE A 29 9.70 38.40 21.00
N ASN A 30 8.97 39.33 21.63
CA ASN A 30 7.94 40.11 20.95
C ASN A 30 8.53 41.01 19.84
N THR A 31 9.77 41.46 20.01
CA THR A 31 10.46 42.30 19.03
C THR A 31 11.01 41.47 17.85
N LEU A 32 11.61 40.31 18.13
CA LEU A 32 12.31 39.51 17.11
C LEU A 32 11.43 38.44 16.45
N LEU A 33 10.58 37.79 17.24
CA LEU A 33 9.79 36.61 16.85
C LEU A 33 8.32 36.75 17.28
N PRO A 34 7.61 37.85 16.94
CA PRO A 34 6.25 38.09 17.41
C PRO A 34 5.27 36.99 17.00
N CYS A 35 5.46 36.39 15.82
CA CYS A 35 4.61 35.32 15.32
C CYS A 35 4.83 33.96 15.99
N TYR A 36 5.87 33.81 16.81
CA TYR A 36 6.16 32.58 17.55
C TYR A 36 6.08 32.79 19.06
N LYS A 37 5.64 33.97 19.52
CA LYS A 37 5.63 34.33 20.93
C LYS A 37 4.84 33.31 21.75
N GLU A 38 3.65 32.96 21.29
CA GLU A 38 2.75 32.04 22.01
C GLU A 38 3.39 30.65 22.16
N GLU A 39 3.96 30.12 21.07
CA GLU A 39 4.60 28.81 21.08
C GLU A 39 5.88 28.76 21.92
N ILE A 40 6.70 29.82 21.86
CA ILE A 40 7.94 29.92 22.65
C ILE A 40 7.61 29.97 24.14
N LEU A 41 6.61 30.76 24.55
CA LEU A 41 6.24 30.90 25.96
C LEU A 41 5.59 29.63 26.56
N CYS A 42 5.09 28.71 25.73
CA CYS A 42 4.66 27.39 26.19
C CYS A 42 5.82 26.47 26.59
N ILE A 43 7.05 26.76 26.17
CA ILE A 43 8.24 25.98 26.54
C ILE A 43 8.67 26.44 27.93
N VAL A 44 8.71 25.53 28.90
CA VAL A 44 9.23 25.83 30.24
C VAL A 44 10.74 25.56 30.24
N PRO A 45 11.61 26.57 30.41
CA PRO A 45 13.05 26.35 30.45
C PRO A 45 13.42 25.51 31.68
N GLY A 46 14.39 24.60 31.53
CA GLY A 46 14.82 23.74 32.61
C GLY A 46 15.48 24.52 33.75
N SER A 47 15.23 24.10 35.00
CA SER A 47 15.84 24.74 36.18
C SER A 47 17.31 24.39 36.38
N PHE A 48 17.77 23.29 35.79
CA PHE A 48 19.12 22.75 35.96
C PHE A 48 20.01 23.07 34.77
N ASP A 49 21.31 23.21 35.03
CA ASP A 49 22.32 23.39 33.99
C ASP A 49 22.65 22.02 33.38
N THR A 50 21.94 21.67 32.31
CA THR A 50 22.08 20.39 31.61
C THR A 50 22.42 20.65 30.15
N GLU A 51 23.28 19.82 29.57
CA GLU A 51 23.54 19.85 28.14
C GLU A 51 22.28 19.51 27.33
N ASP A 52 22.17 20.09 26.14
CA ASP A 52 21.05 19.84 25.23
C ASP A 52 21.01 18.36 24.81
N CYS A 53 19.81 17.78 24.85
CA CYS A 53 19.57 16.40 24.42
C CYS A 53 18.38 16.31 23.46
N LEU A 54 18.38 15.26 22.61
CA LEU A 54 17.25 14.99 21.74
C LEU A 54 16.11 14.38 22.56
N ALA A 55 14.94 15.04 22.54
CA ALA A 55 13.74 14.56 23.21
C ALA A 55 12.60 14.25 22.21
N TRP A 56 12.01 13.08 22.36
CA TRP A 56 10.81 12.66 21.65
C TRP A 56 9.55 13.22 22.33
N LEU A 57 9.15 14.43 21.92
CA LEU A 57 8.01 15.19 22.49
C LEU A 57 6.70 14.41 22.68
N PRO A 58 6.31 13.44 21.81
CA PRO A 58 5.08 12.66 22.02
C PRO A 58 5.09 11.73 23.25
N GLN A 59 6.21 11.60 23.97
CA GLN A 59 6.31 10.83 25.21
C GLN A 59 6.85 11.71 26.33
N MET A 60 6.26 11.60 27.52
CA MET A 60 6.72 12.35 28.70
C MET A 60 8.15 12.00 29.11
N THR A 61 8.62 10.78 28.81
CA THR A 61 10.01 10.36 29.07
C THR A 61 11.01 11.02 28.12
N GLY A 62 10.55 11.61 27.01
CA GLY A 62 11.42 12.09 25.94
C GLY A 62 12.13 10.99 25.16
N GLU A 63 11.87 9.71 25.44
CA GLU A 63 12.55 8.60 24.78
C GLU A 63 11.89 8.21 23.45
N TYR A 64 12.70 8.07 22.42
CA TYR A 64 12.25 7.56 21.13
C TYR A 64 12.22 6.02 21.13
N SER A 65 11.16 5.45 20.55
CA SER A 65 11.12 4.04 20.16
C SER A 65 10.48 3.89 18.79
N VAL A 66 10.77 2.79 18.08
CA VAL A 66 10.11 2.48 16.79
C VAL A 66 8.58 2.45 16.95
N LYS A 67 8.09 1.97 18.10
CA LYS A 67 6.66 1.92 18.43
C LYS A 67 6.05 3.33 18.50
N THR A 68 6.66 4.24 19.26
CA THR A 68 6.16 5.61 19.43
C THR A 68 6.32 6.43 18.15
N GLY A 69 7.38 6.19 17.38
CA GLY A 69 7.56 6.73 16.03
C GLY A 69 6.46 6.30 15.06
N TYR A 70 6.10 5.01 15.04
CA TYR A 70 5.02 4.49 14.20
C TYR A 70 3.67 5.15 14.52
N TYR A 71 3.31 5.24 15.81
CA TYR A 71 2.05 5.87 16.21
C TYR A 71 2.00 7.35 15.83
N ALA A 72 3.06 8.11 16.10
CA ALA A 72 3.12 9.52 15.70
C ALA A 72 3.04 9.71 14.16
N ALA A 73 3.66 8.82 13.38
CA ALA A 73 3.57 8.87 11.92
C ALA A 73 2.17 8.51 11.40
N ARG A 74 1.53 7.51 12.02
CA ARG A 74 0.15 7.12 11.69
C ARG A 74 -0.84 8.25 12.01
N ASP A 75 -0.70 8.89 13.15
CA ASP A 75 -1.64 9.93 13.60
C ASP A 75 -1.43 11.26 12.86
N ARG A 76 -0.22 11.48 12.29
CA ARG A 76 0.07 12.61 11.36
C ARG A 76 -0.35 12.34 9.92
N ALA A 77 -0.60 11.09 9.54
CA ALA A 77 -1.20 10.82 8.25
C ALA A 77 -2.60 11.43 8.26
N PRO A 78 -2.96 12.30 7.28
CA PRO A 78 -4.28 12.87 7.22
C PRO A 78 -5.31 11.74 7.30
N SER A 79 -6.16 11.77 8.34
CA SER A 79 -7.29 10.84 8.47
C SER A 79 -8.18 10.86 7.23
N ASP A 80 -8.09 11.94 6.44
CA ASP A 80 -8.84 12.19 5.21
C ASP A 80 -8.27 11.51 3.94
N LEU A 81 -7.09 10.86 4.00
CA LEU A 81 -6.57 10.10 2.86
C LEU A 81 -7.03 8.63 2.82
N ILE A 82 -7.70 8.16 3.87
CA ILE A 82 -8.45 6.92 3.82
C ILE A 82 -9.91 7.32 3.80
N PRO A 83 -10.52 7.53 2.61
CA PRO A 83 -11.96 7.73 2.59
C PRO A 83 -12.57 6.54 3.33
N ALA A 84 -13.36 6.85 4.37
CA ALA A 84 -14.29 5.94 4.99
C ALA A 84 -15.38 5.58 3.97
N VAL A 85 -14.97 4.97 2.86
CA VAL A 85 -15.87 4.22 2.00
C VAL A 85 -16.36 3.11 2.91
N ASN A 86 -17.67 2.98 3.05
CA ASN A 86 -18.35 1.78 3.48
C ASN A 86 -17.80 0.59 2.66
N ASN A 87 -16.64 0.07 3.06
CA ASN A 87 -15.90 -0.93 2.30
C ASN A 87 -16.56 -2.24 2.69
N ASN A 88 -17.56 -2.64 1.90
CA ASN A 88 -18.12 -3.99 1.89
C ASN A 88 -17.07 -5.05 1.41
N PHE A 89 -15.78 -4.78 1.61
CA PHE A 89 -14.63 -5.58 1.24
C PHE A 89 -13.71 -5.70 2.45
N ASN A 90 -13.82 -6.83 3.14
CA ASN A 90 -12.92 -7.19 4.21
C ASN A 90 -11.81 -8.08 3.63
N TRP A 91 -10.60 -7.54 3.49
CA TRP A 91 -9.48 -8.29 2.90
C TRP A 91 -9.07 -9.52 3.73
N ILE A 92 -9.41 -9.60 5.02
CA ILE A 92 -9.16 -10.79 5.84
C ILE A 92 -10.04 -11.93 5.33
N SER A 93 -11.36 -11.73 5.19
CA SER A 93 -12.26 -12.78 4.69
C SER A 93 -12.07 -13.02 3.19
N GLU A 94 -11.98 -11.95 2.40
CA GLU A 94 -11.95 -12.02 0.93
C GLU A 94 -10.59 -12.49 0.39
N VAL A 95 -9.47 -12.22 1.08
CA VAL A 95 -8.14 -12.65 0.61
C VAL A 95 -7.58 -13.77 1.46
N TRP A 96 -7.57 -13.61 2.79
CA TRP A 96 -6.95 -14.60 3.68
C TRP A 96 -7.85 -15.79 3.99
N GLY A 97 -9.16 -15.61 3.95
CA GLY A 97 -10.14 -16.70 4.09
C GLY A 97 -10.21 -17.63 2.88
N GLY A 98 -9.68 -17.21 1.73
CA GLY A 98 -9.74 -18.00 0.49
C GLY A 98 -8.94 -19.30 0.51
N ASN A 99 -9.48 -20.34 -0.15
CA ASN A 99 -8.86 -21.65 -0.27
C ASN A 99 -7.90 -21.72 -1.47
N PHE A 100 -6.76 -21.05 -1.35
CA PHE A 100 -5.69 -21.05 -2.36
C PHE A 100 -4.31 -20.92 -1.71
N ALA A 101 -3.24 -21.08 -2.51
CA ALA A 101 -1.87 -21.11 -2.02
C ALA A 101 -1.49 -19.82 -1.26
N PRO A 102 -0.69 -19.88 -0.18
CA PRO A 102 -0.27 -18.70 0.60
C PRO A 102 0.36 -17.59 -0.26
N LYS A 103 1.14 -17.95 -1.30
CA LYS A 103 1.72 -16.97 -2.23
C LYS A 103 0.66 -16.12 -2.94
N LEU A 104 -0.50 -16.70 -3.21
CA LEU A 104 -1.61 -16.02 -3.87
C LEU A 104 -2.34 -15.09 -2.90
N LYS A 105 -2.43 -15.46 -1.61
CA LYS A 105 -2.95 -14.56 -0.55
C LYS A 105 -2.12 -13.28 -0.49
N ILE A 106 -0.80 -13.40 -0.43
CA ILE A 106 0.12 -12.24 -0.45
C ILE A 106 -0.04 -11.44 -1.74
N PHE A 107 -0.10 -12.10 -2.89
CA PHE A 107 -0.24 -11.43 -4.18
C PHE A 107 -1.55 -10.64 -4.30
N LEU A 108 -2.69 -11.25 -3.95
CA LEU A 108 -3.99 -10.57 -3.97
C LEU A 108 -4.06 -9.44 -2.94
N TRP A 109 -3.49 -9.65 -1.75
CA TRP A 109 -3.39 -8.58 -0.75
C TRP A 109 -2.59 -7.40 -1.30
N LYS A 110 -1.44 -7.65 -1.95
CA LYS A 110 -0.66 -6.59 -2.61
C LYS A 110 -1.46 -5.88 -3.71
N ALA A 111 -2.30 -6.60 -4.46
CA ALA A 111 -3.17 -5.98 -5.46
C ALA A 111 -4.21 -5.05 -4.83
N VAL A 112 -4.84 -5.48 -3.73
CA VAL A 112 -5.83 -4.70 -2.97
C VAL A 112 -5.20 -3.45 -2.34
N GLN A 113 -3.96 -3.54 -1.87
CA GLN A 113 -3.26 -2.46 -1.18
C GLN A 113 -2.54 -1.47 -2.12
N GLY A 114 -2.66 -1.61 -3.44
CA GLY A 114 -1.87 -0.76 -4.37
C GLY A 114 -0.35 -0.98 -4.22
N ALA A 115 0.05 -2.17 -3.76
CA ALA A 115 1.44 -2.49 -3.51
C ALA A 115 2.14 -3.11 -4.73
N LEU A 116 1.39 -3.59 -5.73
CA LEU A 116 1.96 -4.14 -6.97
C LEU A 116 2.66 -3.05 -7.81
N PRO A 117 3.79 -3.36 -8.45
CA PRO A 117 4.54 -2.43 -9.30
C PRO A 117 3.88 -2.29 -10.69
N VAL A 118 2.65 -1.80 -10.72
CA VAL A 118 1.95 -1.35 -11.93
C VAL A 118 2.32 0.10 -12.22
N GLY A 119 2.21 0.55 -13.48
CA GLY A 119 2.59 1.90 -13.89
C GLY A 119 2.01 3.00 -12.99
N GLU A 120 0.71 2.93 -12.65
CA GLU A 120 0.05 3.88 -11.73
C GLU A 120 0.74 3.95 -10.36
N ASN A 121 0.98 2.80 -9.72
CA ASN A 121 1.61 2.76 -8.40
C ASN A 121 3.09 3.16 -8.45
N LEU A 122 3.78 2.91 -9.56
CA LEU A 122 5.16 3.35 -9.75
C LEU A 122 5.24 4.87 -9.97
N ALA A 123 4.28 5.45 -10.69
CA ALA A 123 4.19 6.89 -10.92
C ALA A 123 3.86 7.65 -9.62
N ILE A 124 2.92 7.14 -8.82
CA ILE A 124 2.61 7.68 -7.48
C ILE A 124 3.86 7.72 -6.58
N ARG A 125 4.77 6.75 -6.76
CA ARG A 125 6.04 6.66 -6.02
C ARG A 125 7.19 7.44 -6.66
N GLY A 126 6.95 8.19 -7.74
CA GLY A 126 7.98 8.96 -8.44
C GLY A 126 9.04 8.11 -9.17
N ILE A 127 8.78 6.83 -9.42
CA ILE A 127 9.73 5.91 -10.06
C ILE A 127 9.66 5.99 -11.59
N VAL A 128 8.45 6.17 -12.15
CA VAL A 128 8.23 6.27 -13.60
C VAL A 128 7.43 7.51 -13.94
N HIS A 129 7.74 8.14 -15.07
CA HIS A 129 7.05 9.33 -15.54
C HIS A 129 5.80 8.99 -16.38
N GLN A 130 5.84 7.90 -17.15
CA GLN A 130 4.72 7.44 -17.98
C GLN A 130 4.16 6.11 -17.46
N ALA A 131 2.93 6.14 -16.96
CA ALA A 131 2.20 4.99 -16.44
C ALA A 131 1.33 4.34 -17.53
N THR A 132 1.89 3.99 -18.69
CA THR A 132 1.14 3.38 -19.80
C THR A 132 1.33 1.88 -19.86
N CYS A 133 0.28 1.19 -20.31
CA CYS A 133 0.22 -0.25 -20.42
C CYS A 133 1.01 -0.66 -21.66
N ILE A 134 2.01 -1.52 -21.47
CA ILE A 134 2.85 -2.06 -22.56
C ILE A 134 2.09 -2.89 -23.60
N HIS A 135 0.84 -3.26 -23.33
CA HIS A 135 0.01 -4.04 -24.24
C HIS A 135 -0.88 -3.17 -25.15
N CYS A 136 -1.43 -2.08 -24.64
CA CYS A 136 -2.45 -1.28 -25.35
C CYS A 136 -2.24 0.24 -25.28
N GLY A 137 -1.20 0.72 -24.60
CA GLY A 137 -0.86 2.14 -24.49
C GLY A 137 -1.73 2.96 -23.53
N GLN A 138 -2.83 2.42 -23.00
CA GLN A 138 -3.71 3.08 -22.02
C GLN A 138 -3.07 3.16 -20.63
N ALA A 139 -3.67 3.91 -19.69
CA ALA A 139 -3.17 3.99 -18.32
C ALA A 139 -3.07 2.61 -17.64
N GLU A 140 -1.90 2.27 -17.10
CA GLU A 140 -1.63 0.97 -16.46
C GLU A 140 -2.00 0.97 -14.98
N THR A 141 -3.29 0.74 -14.71
CA THR A 141 -3.82 0.54 -13.36
C THR A 141 -3.92 -0.94 -12.99
N THR A 142 -4.05 -1.24 -11.70
CA THR A 142 -4.25 -2.62 -11.23
C THR A 142 -5.52 -3.24 -11.82
N LEU A 143 -6.62 -2.47 -11.85
CA LEU A 143 -7.89 -2.86 -12.47
C LEU A 143 -7.71 -3.12 -13.98
N HIS A 144 -7.00 -2.22 -14.66
CA HIS A 144 -6.72 -2.35 -16.08
C HIS A 144 -6.00 -3.67 -16.38
N ILE A 145 -4.89 -3.95 -15.70
CA ILE A 145 -4.09 -5.16 -15.92
C ILE A 145 -4.90 -6.43 -15.70
N PHE A 146 -5.74 -6.47 -14.66
CA PHE A 146 -6.43 -7.72 -14.35
C PHE A 146 -7.74 -7.91 -15.10
N PHE A 147 -8.38 -6.85 -15.60
CA PHE A 147 -9.77 -6.95 -16.02
C PHE A 147 -10.17 -6.18 -17.27
N LEU A 148 -9.56 -5.01 -17.55
CA LEU A 148 -10.13 -4.10 -18.55
C LEU A 148 -9.48 -4.19 -19.92
N TYR A 149 -8.20 -4.53 -20.03
CA TYR A 149 -7.58 -4.62 -21.36
C TYR A 149 -8.01 -5.90 -22.09
N GLU A 150 -8.07 -5.82 -23.42
CA GLU A 150 -8.62 -6.84 -24.30
C GLU A 150 -8.14 -8.27 -23.99
N PHE A 151 -6.83 -8.47 -23.82
CA PHE A 151 -6.32 -9.80 -23.51
C PHE A 151 -6.73 -10.31 -22.12
N ALA A 152 -6.84 -9.44 -21.10
CA ALA A 152 -7.37 -9.88 -19.80
C ALA A 152 -8.86 -10.24 -19.92
N GLN A 153 -9.64 -9.45 -20.65
CA GLN A 153 -11.06 -9.74 -20.93
C GLN A 153 -11.21 -11.11 -21.62
N GLU A 154 -10.38 -11.39 -22.62
CA GLU A 154 -10.42 -12.64 -23.37
C GLU A 154 -9.99 -13.85 -22.52
N VAL A 155 -8.98 -13.69 -21.65
CA VAL A 155 -8.61 -14.70 -20.66
C VAL A 155 -9.79 -15.04 -19.75
N TRP A 156 -10.51 -14.04 -19.24
CA TRP A 156 -11.68 -14.30 -18.39
C TRP A 156 -12.86 -14.91 -19.15
N ARG A 157 -13.09 -14.48 -20.40
CA ARG A 157 -14.14 -15.02 -21.26
C ARG A 157 -13.95 -16.51 -21.54
N LEU A 158 -12.71 -16.94 -21.75
CA LEU A 158 -12.34 -18.32 -22.01
C LEU A 158 -12.08 -19.15 -20.73
N ALA A 159 -12.12 -18.53 -19.55
CA ALA A 159 -11.88 -19.22 -18.31
C ALA A 159 -13.02 -20.22 -18.00
N PRO A 160 -12.70 -21.43 -17.50
CA PRO A 160 -13.68 -22.49 -17.26
C PRO A 160 -14.45 -22.26 -15.94
N PHE A 161 -15.23 -21.18 -15.88
CA PHE A 161 -16.16 -20.92 -14.77
C PHE A 161 -17.58 -21.32 -15.16
N ARG A 162 -18.40 -21.72 -14.18
CA ARG A 162 -19.81 -22.10 -14.41
C ARG A 162 -20.60 -20.95 -15.03
N ASN A 163 -20.39 -19.75 -14.54
CA ASN A 163 -21.01 -18.53 -15.05
C ASN A 163 -19.96 -17.73 -15.79
N GLN A 164 -20.34 -17.15 -16.93
CA GLN A 164 -19.45 -16.23 -17.65
C GLN A 164 -19.17 -15.01 -16.78
N PHE A 165 -17.90 -14.62 -16.73
CA PHE A 165 -17.46 -13.43 -16.01
C PHE A 165 -17.26 -12.29 -17.00
N THR A 166 -18.06 -11.23 -16.84
CA THR A 166 -17.94 -10.01 -17.64
C THR A 166 -17.14 -8.98 -16.87
N SER A 167 -15.92 -8.70 -17.32
CA SER A 167 -14.99 -7.81 -16.61
C SER A 167 -15.21 -6.31 -16.88
N GLY A 168 -15.96 -5.96 -17.92
CA GLY A 168 -16.18 -4.56 -18.35
C GLY A 168 -17.05 -3.72 -17.41
N THR A 169 -17.74 -4.33 -16.44
CA THR A 169 -18.59 -3.63 -15.47
C THR A 169 -17.87 -3.31 -14.15
N LEU A 170 -16.61 -3.72 -14.01
CA LEU A 170 -15.86 -3.56 -12.78
C LEU A 170 -15.34 -2.14 -12.60
N THR A 171 -15.61 -1.57 -11.43
CA THR A 171 -15.14 -0.22 -11.06
C THR A 171 -13.83 -0.23 -10.28
N ASN A 172 -13.46 -1.35 -9.65
CA ASN A 172 -12.23 -1.49 -8.88
C ASN A 172 -11.81 -2.95 -8.69
N ILE A 173 -10.54 -3.16 -8.29
CA ILE A 173 -9.93 -4.48 -8.05
C ILE A 173 -10.67 -5.29 -6.97
N LYS A 174 -11.19 -4.62 -5.94
CA LYS A 174 -11.87 -5.26 -4.80
C LYS A 174 -13.19 -5.91 -5.24
N ALA A 175 -13.97 -5.21 -6.08
CA ALA A 175 -15.20 -5.73 -6.67
C ALA A 175 -14.93 -7.00 -7.51
N GLY A 176 -13.87 -6.96 -8.34
CA GLY A 176 -13.45 -8.12 -9.14
C GLY A 176 -13.08 -9.33 -8.27
N ILE A 177 -12.26 -9.14 -7.24
CA ILE A 177 -11.87 -10.21 -6.31
C ILE A 177 -13.09 -10.82 -5.61
N LYS A 178 -14.02 -9.99 -5.12
CA LYS A 178 -15.23 -10.44 -4.43
C LYS A 178 -16.10 -11.35 -5.31
N ILE A 179 -16.33 -10.96 -6.57
CA ILE A 179 -17.08 -11.77 -7.54
C ILE A 179 -16.36 -13.09 -7.84
N LEU A 180 -15.03 -13.04 -7.97
CA LEU A 180 -14.22 -14.20 -8.34
C LEU A 180 -14.01 -15.21 -7.20
N ASN A 181 -14.12 -14.78 -5.95
CA ASN A 181 -14.07 -15.66 -4.78
C ASN A 181 -15.25 -16.63 -4.72
N VAL A 182 -16.41 -16.22 -5.22
CA VAL A 182 -17.62 -17.06 -5.31
C VAL A 182 -17.75 -17.79 -6.65
N ALA A 183 -16.85 -17.53 -7.60
CA ALA A 183 -16.89 -18.15 -8.92
C ALA A 183 -16.54 -19.65 -8.85
N VAL A 184 -17.47 -20.49 -9.31
CA VAL A 184 -17.30 -21.94 -9.34
C VAL A 184 -16.50 -22.34 -10.58
N SER A 185 -15.33 -22.93 -10.37
CA SER A 185 -14.49 -23.46 -11.44
C SER A 185 -15.02 -24.82 -11.91
N LEU A 186 -15.23 -24.98 -13.21
CA LEU A 186 -15.71 -26.24 -13.79
C LEU A 186 -14.58 -27.30 -13.78
N PRO A 187 -14.90 -28.58 -13.54
CA PRO A 187 -13.95 -29.67 -13.78
C PRO A 187 -13.51 -29.71 -15.25
N PRO A 188 -12.29 -30.19 -15.57
CA PRO A 188 -11.28 -30.82 -14.70
C PRO A 188 -10.14 -29.84 -14.30
N THR A 189 -10.42 -28.86 -13.44
CA THR A 189 -9.38 -27.94 -12.94
C THR A 189 -8.49 -28.55 -11.86
N GLY A 190 -8.97 -29.56 -11.13
CA GLY A 190 -8.25 -30.24 -10.05
C GLY A 190 -7.93 -29.38 -8.83
N ILE A 191 -8.55 -28.20 -8.71
CA ILE A 191 -8.36 -27.22 -7.63
C ILE A 191 -9.34 -27.51 -6.49
N GLY A 192 -9.52 -28.77 -6.08
CA GLY A 192 -10.34 -29.14 -4.90
C GLY A 192 -11.61 -28.29 -4.69
N ALA A 193 -11.72 -27.66 -3.52
CA ALA A 193 -12.78 -26.70 -3.17
C ALA A 193 -12.37 -25.22 -3.35
N GLY A 194 -11.32 -24.94 -4.11
CA GLY A 194 -10.80 -23.59 -4.37
C GLY A 194 -11.22 -23.08 -5.75
N THR A 195 -10.99 -21.78 -5.98
CA THR A 195 -11.26 -21.12 -7.27
C THR A 195 -9.98 -21.03 -8.13
N LEU A 196 -10.13 -21.15 -9.45
CA LEU A 196 -9.07 -20.93 -10.44
C LEU A 196 -8.71 -19.43 -10.56
N ALA A 197 -9.57 -18.52 -10.13
CA ALA A 197 -9.41 -17.09 -10.39
C ALA A 197 -8.09 -16.47 -9.87
N PRO A 198 -7.62 -16.76 -8.65
CA PRO A 198 -6.32 -16.27 -8.18
C PRO A 198 -5.14 -16.76 -9.03
N TRP A 199 -5.24 -17.96 -9.63
CA TRP A 199 -4.23 -18.49 -10.54
C TRP A 199 -4.24 -17.83 -11.91
N ILE A 200 -5.44 -17.44 -12.39
CA ILE A 200 -5.60 -16.65 -13.61
C ILE A 200 -4.99 -15.27 -13.40
N MET A 201 -5.35 -14.56 -12.34
CA MET A 201 -4.76 -13.26 -12.00
C MET A 201 -3.24 -13.34 -11.88
N TRP A 202 -2.72 -14.36 -11.20
CA TRP A 202 -1.27 -14.60 -11.13
C TRP A 202 -0.66 -14.83 -12.52
N SER A 203 -1.32 -15.58 -13.39
CA SER A 203 -0.78 -15.90 -14.73
C SER A 203 -0.82 -14.68 -15.66
N ILE A 204 -1.86 -13.84 -15.57
CA ILE A 204 -1.92 -12.53 -16.24
C ILE A 204 -0.76 -11.64 -15.76
N TRP A 205 -0.54 -11.55 -14.44
CA TRP A 205 0.57 -10.79 -13.87
C TRP A 205 1.93 -11.28 -14.38
N MET A 206 2.13 -12.60 -14.41
CA MET A 206 3.36 -13.19 -14.93
C MET A 206 3.53 -12.96 -16.43
N SER A 207 2.45 -12.98 -17.22
CA SER A 207 2.49 -12.66 -18.66
C SER A 207 2.98 -11.23 -18.89
N ARG A 208 2.38 -10.24 -18.19
CA ARG A 208 2.79 -8.83 -18.23
C ARG A 208 4.27 -8.67 -17.85
N ASN A 209 4.71 -9.28 -16.75
CA ASN A 209 6.10 -9.17 -16.32
C ASN A 209 7.08 -9.82 -17.31
N ASN A 210 6.74 -10.97 -17.90
CA ASN A 210 7.58 -11.58 -18.92
C ASN A 210 7.70 -10.72 -20.18
N LYS A 211 6.64 -10.00 -20.55
CA LYS A 211 6.71 -9.08 -21.67
C LYS A 211 7.67 -7.92 -21.39
N ILE A 212 7.70 -7.42 -20.16
CA ILE A 212 8.59 -6.30 -19.77
C ILE A 212 10.05 -6.75 -19.65
N PHE A 213 10.31 -7.81 -18.88
CA PHE A 213 11.68 -8.19 -18.53
C PHE A 213 12.34 -9.12 -19.55
N ASN A 214 11.56 -9.90 -20.28
CA ASN A 214 12.07 -10.95 -21.18
C ASN A 214 11.58 -10.79 -22.63
N ASN A 215 10.85 -9.70 -22.96
CA ASN A 215 10.20 -9.48 -24.25
C ASN A 215 9.28 -10.63 -24.73
N ARG A 216 8.89 -11.55 -23.85
CA ARG A 216 8.10 -12.74 -24.20
C ARG A 216 6.61 -12.44 -24.08
N ARG A 217 5.86 -12.68 -25.15
CA ARG A 217 4.39 -12.62 -25.15
C ARG A 217 3.82 -14.01 -24.89
N PHE A 218 2.84 -14.08 -23.99
CA PHE A 218 1.99 -15.26 -23.84
C PHE A 218 0.69 -15.01 -24.58
N ASN A 219 0.13 -16.03 -25.21
CA ASN A 219 -1.24 -15.97 -25.71
C ASN A 219 -2.25 -16.33 -24.60
N VAL A 220 -3.53 -16.14 -24.91
CA VAL A 220 -4.62 -16.34 -23.95
C VAL A 220 -4.68 -17.80 -23.48
N GLN A 221 -4.58 -18.76 -24.41
CA GLN A 221 -4.67 -20.18 -24.09
C GLN A 221 -3.48 -20.65 -23.24
N GLU A 222 -2.26 -20.20 -23.53
CA GLU A 222 -1.07 -20.47 -22.71
C GLU A 222 -1.25 -19.95 -21.28
N THR A 223 -1.80 -18.75 -21.14
CA THR A 223 -2.04 -18.12 -19.83
C THR A 223 -3.04 -18.92 -19.00
N LEU A 224 -4.13 -19.38 -19.62
CA LEU A 224 -5.12 -20.25 -18.98
C LEU A 224 -4.55 -21.63 -18.66
N ASN A 225 -3.81 -22.25 -19.57
CA ASN A 225 -3.16 -23.54 -19.35
C ASN A 225 -2.20 -23.47 -18.16
N LEU A 226 -1.38 -22.41 -18.08
CA LEU A 226 -0.48 -22.17 -16.94
C LEU A 226 -1.25 -22.01 -15.64
N ALA A 227 -2.38 -21.29 -15.63
CA ALA A 227 -3.22 -21.15 -14.46
C ALA A 227 -3.76 -22.52 -13.99
N SER A 228 -4.30 -23.31 -14.92
CA SER A 228 -4.86 -24.64 -14.66
C SER A 228 -3.80 -25.63 -14.14
N ILE A 229 -2.63 -25.70 -14.79
CA ILE A 229 -1.52 -26.59 -14.37
C ILE A 229 -1.06 -26.25 -12.94
N ARG A 230 -0.87 -24.96 -12.65
CA ARG A 230 -0.41 -24.50 -11.33
C ARG A 230 -1.49 -24.71 -10.26
N GLY A 231 -2.75 -24.47 -10.60
CA GLY A 231 -3.89 -24.73 -9.72
C GLY A 231 -4.01 -26.20 -9.36
N HIS A 232 -3.96 -27.08 -10.37
CA HIS A 232 -4.02 -28.53 -10.20
C HIS A 232 -2.87 -29.07 -9.33
N GLY A 233 -1.64 -28.61 -9.57
CA GLY A 233 -0.48 -28.97 -8.76
C GLY A 233 -0.63 -28.59 -7.28
N ASN A 234 -1.21 -27.41 -7.01
CA ASN A 234 -1.49 -26.96 -5.65
C ASN A 234 -2.61 -27.78 -4.98
N GLY A 235 -3.69 -28.10 -5.72
CA GLY A 235 -4.77 -28.95 -5.23
C GLY A 235 -4.30 -30.32 -4.77
N LYS A 236 -3.38 -30.96 -5.53
CA LYS A 236 -2.74 -32.22 -5.13
C LYS A 236 -1.92 -32.08 -3.85
N ARG A 237 -1.17 -30.98 -3.69
CA ARG A 237 -0.32 -30.73 -2.49
C ARG A 237 -1.15 -30.50 -1.23
N LEU A 238 -2.27 -29.78 -1.33
CA LEU A 238 -3.20 -29.56 -0.22
C LEU A 238 -3.87 -30.86 0.22
N LYS A 239 -4.35 -31.68 -0.73
CA LYS A 239 -4.93 -33.01 -0.42
C LYS A 239 -3.95 -33.95 0.27
N ARG A 240 -2.65 -33.92 -0.10
CA ARG A 240 -1.60 -34.70 0.59
C ARG A 240 -1.42 -34.24 2.03
N ARG A 241 -1.34 -32.92 2.28
CA ARG A 241 -1.19 -32.37 3.64
C ARG A 241 -2.35 -32.75 4.57
N HIS A 242 -3.59 -32.73 4.09
CA HIS A 242 -4.75 -33.13 4.89
C HIS A 242 -4.80 -34.63 5.21
N ARG A 243 -4.19 -35.50 4.39
CA ARG A 243 -4.06 -36.94 4.70
C ARG A 243 -2.89 -37.26 5.63
N SER A 244 -2.04 -36.28 5.93
CA SER A 244 -0.85 -36.44 6.79
C SER A 244 -0.99 -35.75 8.14
N ALA A 245 -2.13 -35.14 8.44
CA ALA A 245 -2.43 -34.59 9.75
C ALA A 245 -3.13 -35.69 10.59
N PRO A 246 -2.58 -36.06 11.75
CA PRO A 246 -3.19 -37.02 12.66
C PRO A 246 -4.51 -36.51 13.25
#